data_AF-A0A2V5UKI8-F1
#
_entry.id   AF-A0A2V5UKI8-F1
#
_cell.length_a   1.000
_cell.length_b   1.000
_cell.length_c   1.000
_cell.angle_alpha   90.00
_cell.angle_beta   90.00
_cell.angle_gamma   90.00
#
_symmetry.space_group_name_H-M   'P 1'
#
loop_
_entity.id
_entity.type
_entity.pdbx_description
1 polymer ?
#
loop_
_entity_poly.entity_id
_entity_poly.type
_entity_poly.pdbx_seq_one_letter_code
_entity_poly.pdbx_strand_id
1 'polypeptide(L)'
;MKSSIRIFSLLVASLWSAVLPANAQVNVTQEHNNLSRDGVYIDAAFTPSEAANLTRDLNFDGTISGNVYAQPLYIENGPGGAAMIIAVTESNNIYALNATTGLVIWQRNVGPPVTSGLPCGNISPLGITGTPVVDLASRSLFFDAMIDGATKKHFIYSLNVDTGATNAGWPVDVNATATYNGMTFTSLVQNERGGLALVNGIVYVAWSGHLGDCGSFHGWVVGVNINNPSMAAEFGDMAVLPVMVPTCSSSRATRLTRAAFGAAVKPSSACKPGRSGLVSPPITGRLRTG
;
A
#
# COMPACT_ATOMS: atom_id res chain seq x y z
N MET A 1 -36.18 -36.88 69.13
CA MET A 1 -35.45 -35.61 68.85
C MET A 1 -34.71 -35.78 67.53
N LYS A 2 -34.95 -34.84 66.60
CA LYS A 2 -34.43 -34.83 65.22
C LYS A 2 -32.95 -34.43 65.24
N SER A 3 -32.10 -35.10 64.47
CA SER A 3 -30.82 -34.53 64.05
C SER A 3 -30.57 -34.88 62.58
N SER A 4 -30.59 -33.86 61.73
CA SER A 4 -30.51 -33.92 60.29
C SER A 4 -29.06 -33.97 59.83
N ILE A 5 -28.68 -35.02 59.10
CA ILE A 5 -27.43 -35.10 58.36
C ILE A 5 -27.54 -34.21 57.12
N ARG A 6 -26.73 -33.15 57.04
CA ARG A 6 -26.60 -32.33 55.83
C ARG A 6 -25.40 -32.82 55.02
N ILE A 7 -25.68 -33.45 53.88
CA ILE A 7 -24.69 -33.79 52.87
C ILE A 7 -24.45 -32.53 52.04
N PHE A 8 -23.25 -31.95 52.13
CA PHE A 8 -22.82 -30.87 51.24
C PHE A 8 -22.17 -31.49 50.00
N SER A 9 -22.90 -31.49 48.88
CA SER A 9 -22.36 -31.85 47.56
C SER A 9 -21.55 -30.67 47.03
N LEU A 10 -20.22 -30.82 46.96
CA LEU A 10 -19.32 -29.90 46.26
C LEU A 10 -19.42 -30.16 44.74
N LEU A 11 -20.15 -29.29 44.03
CA LEU A 11 -20.10 -29.20 42.57
C LEU A 11 -18.83 -28.42 42.18
N VAL A 12 -17.80 -29.12 41.72
CA VAL A 12 -16.63 -28.51 41.07
C VAL A 12 -17.00 -28.27 39.61
N ALA A 13 -17.37 -27.04 39.26
CA ALA A 13 -17.54 -26.64 37.87
C ALA A 13 -16.14 -26.44 37.24
N SER A 14 -15.68 -27.40 36.46
CA SER A 14 -14.48 -27.25 35.63
C SER A 14 -14.77 -26.26 34.50
N LEU A 15 -14.34 -25.00 34.64
CA LEU A 15 -14.24 -24.08 33.51
C LEU A 15 -13.11 -24.57 32.58
N TRP A 16 -13.48 -25.31 31.54
CA TRP A 16 -12.62 -25.48 30.37
C TRP A 16 -12.68 -24.18 29.57
N SER A 17 -11.74 -23.26 29.84
CA SER A 17 -11.44 -22.18 28.91
C SER A 17 -10.80 -22.80 27.67
N ALA A 18 -11.60 -23.08 26.65
CA ALA A 18 -11.06 -23.37 25.32
C ALA A 18 -10.31 -22.11 24.87
N VAL A 19 -8.98 -22.15 24.96
CA VAL A 19 -8.12 -21.17 24.29
C VAL A 19 -8.23 -21.49 22.81
N LEU A 20 -9.22 -20.92 22.15
CA LEU A 20 -9.25 -20.91 20.69
C LEU A 20 -8.03 -20.09 20.25
N PRO A 21 -7.17 -20.61 19.35
CA PRO A 21 -6.19 -19.76 18.70
C PRO A 21 -6.96 -18.71 17.90
N ALA A 22 -7.03 -17.50 18.45
CA ALA A 22 -7.36 -16.33 17.66
C ALA A 22 -6.15 -16.10 16.75
N ASN A 23 -6.14 -16.73 15.58
CA ASN A 23 -5.28 -16.28 14.50
C ASN A 23 -5.72 -14.83 14.23
N ALA A 24 -4.85 -13.88 14.58
CA ALA A 24 -5.11 -12.48 14.34
C ALA A 24 -5.31 -12.29 12.84
N GLN A 25 -6.38 -11.59 12.47
CA GLN A 25 -6.72 -11.37 11.08
C GLN A 25 -5.57 -10.66 10.36
N VAL A 26 -4.95 -11.30 9.37
CA VAL A 26 -3.86 -10.70 8.60
C VAL A 26 -4.47 -9.84 7.51
N ASN A 27 -4.14 -8.55 7.51
CA ASN A 27 -4.47 -7.66 6.41
C ASN A 27 -3.19 -6.97 5.93
N VAL A 28 -3.16 -6.62 4.65
CA VAL A 28 -2.21 -5.71 4.02
C VAL A 28 -3.02 -4.56 3.43
N THR A 29 -3.23 -3.49 4.19
CA THR A 29 -4.17 -2.41 3.81
C THR A 29 -3.53 -1.21 3.15
N GLN A 30 -2.20 -1.16 3.10
CA GLN A 30 -1.44 -0.05 2.52
C GLN A 30 -0.05 -0.51 2.08
N GLU A 31 0.69 0.38 1.43
CA GLU A 31 2.09 0.15 1.08
C GLU A 31 2.89 -0.30 2.30
N HIS A 32 3.53 -1.46 2.21
CA HIS A 32 4.31 -2.06 3.29
C HIS A 32 3.53 -2.28 4.62
N ASN A 33 2.19 -2.28 4.56
CA ASN A 33 1.24 -2.61 5.64
C ASN A 33 1.29 -1.78 6.93
N ASN A 34 2.15 -0.77 7.03
CA ASN A 34 2.25 0.06 8.23
C ASN A 34 2.77 1.46 7.89
N LEU A 35 2.62 2.40 8.83
CA LEU A 35 3.00 3.80 8.60
C LEU A 35 4.52 4.00 8.56
N SER A 36 5.31 3.12 9.19
CA SER A 36 6.78 3.10 9.07
C SER A 36 7.24 2.67 7.69
N ARG A 37 6.37 2.00 6.92
CA ARG A 37 6.64 1.41 5.60
C ARG A 37 7.90 0.56 5.60
N ASP A 38 8.12 -0.23 6.66
CA ASP A 38 9.31 -1.06 6.79
C ASP A 38 9.30 -2.31 5.89
N GLY A 39 8.11 -2.74 5.46
CA GLY A 39 7.93 -3.91 4.58
C GLY A 39 8.24 -5.22 5.30
N VAL A 40 8.25 -5.23 6.64
CA VAL A 40 8.58 -6.41 7.44
C VAL A 40 7.31 -7.15 7.80
N TYR A 41 7.16 -8.36 7.27
CA TYR A 41 6.10 -9.28 7.62
C TYR A 41 6.71 -10.58 8.17
N ILE A 42 6.41 -10.90 9.43
CA ILE A 42 6.95 -12.08 10.10
C ILE A 42 5.84 -13.13 10.21
N ASP A 43 5.98 -14.19 9.42
CA ASP A 43 5.18 -15.40 9.56
C ASP A 43 6.02 -16.48 10.24
N ALA A 44 5.61 -16.91 11.43
CA ALA A 44 6.31 -17.93 12.20
C ALA A 44 6.34 -19.30 11.52
N ALA A 45 5.38 -19.58 10.62
CA ALA A 45 5.37 -20.80 9.82
C ALA A 45 6.38 -20.72 8.65
N PHE A 46 6.75 -19.52 8.22
CA PHE A 46 7.65 -19.30 7.09
C PHE A 46 9.12 -19.35 7.53
N THR A 47 9.59 -20.56 7.85
CA THR A 47 10.98 -20.83 8.26
C THR A 47 11.88 -21.10 7.05
N PRO A 48 13.22 -21.05 7.17
CA PRO A 48 14.13 -21.41 6.08
C PRO A 48 13.93 -22.84 5.53
N SER A 49 13.52 -23.80 6.37
CA SER A 49 13.22 -25.17 5.92
C SER A 49 11.91 -25.24 5.14
N GLU A 50 10.87 -24.52 5.57
CA GLU A 50 9.61 -24.44 4.81
C GLU A 50 9.78 -23.65 3.51
N ALA A 51 10.60 -22.59 3.53
CA ALA A 51 10.91 -21.78 2.35
C ALA A 51 11.60 -22.61 1.25
N ALA A 52 12.41 -23.61 1.61
CA ALA A 52 13.04 -24.52 0.66
C ALA A 52 12.03 -25.41 -0.08
N ASN A 53 10.84 -25.61 0.49
CA ASN A 53 9.77 -26.43 -0.07
C ASN A 53 8.68 -25.61 -0.78
N LEU A 54 8.89 -24.31 -0.98
CA LEU A 54 7.91 -23.46 -1.66
C LEU A 54 7.66 -23.94 -3.08
N THR A 55 6.39 -24.18 -3.36
CA THR A 55 5.91 -24.51 -4.69
C THR A 55 4.97 -23.41 -5.17
N ARG A 56 4.90 -23.23 -6.48
CA ARG A 56 3.88 -22.37 -7.07
C ARG A 56 2.52 -23.04 -6.86
N ASP A 57 1.56 -22.30 -6.32
CA ASP A 57 0.16 -22.71 -6.38
C ASP A 57 -0.33 -22.62 -7.84
N LEU A 58 -0.65 -23.78 -8.42
CA LEU A 58 -1.14 -23.89 -9.79
C LEU A 58 -2.66 -23.74 -9.89
N ASN A 59 -3.38 -23.69 -8.75
CA ASN A 59 -4.82 -23.51 -8.71
C ASN A 59 -5.23 -22.03 -8.60
N PHE A 60 -4.27 -21.13 -8.41
CA PHE A 60 -4.51 -19.69 -8.36
C PHE A 60 -4.48 -19.09 -9.77
N ASP A 61 -5.64 -18.66 -10.27
CA ASP A 61 -5.80 -17.95 -11.55
C ASP A 61 -6.05 -16.45 -11.31
N GLY A 62 -4.98 -15.72 -11.02
CA GLY A 62 -4.99 -14.27 -10.84
C GLY A 62 -4.80 -13.47 -12.12
N THR A 63 -5.30 -13.96 -13.26
CA THR A 63 -5.11 -13.29 -14.56
C THR A 63 -5.86 -11.95 -14.61
N ILE A 64 -5.12 -10.86 -14.79
CA ILE A 64 -5.65 -9.48 -14.89
C ILE A 64 -5.05 -8.74 -16.09
N SER A 65 -5.63 -7.60 -16.46
CA SER A 65 -5.19 -6.77 -17.59
C SER A 65 -4.62 -5.42 -17.16
N GLY A 66 -3.48 -5.05 -17.76
CA GLY A 66 -2.75 -3.81 -17.50
C GLY A 66 -1.48 -4.03 -16.69
N ASN A 67 -0.61 -3.02 -16.67
CA ASN A 67 0.64 -3.08 -15.91
C ASN A 67 0.36 -2.82 -14.43
N VAL A 68 0.80 -3.70 -13.55
CA VAL A 68 0.71 -3.51 -12.09
C VAL A 68 2.01 -2.87 -11.60
N TYR A 69 1.93 -1.62 -11.17
CA TYR A 69 3.04 -0.90 -10.54
C TYR A 69 2.88 -0.86 -9.02
N ALA A 70 1.64 -0.65 -8.57
CA ALA A 70 1.24 -0.69 -7.16
C ALA A 70 1.49 -2.06 -6.52
N GLN A 71 1.82 -2.06 -5.23
CA GLN A 71 1.76 -3.26 -4.41
C GLN A 71 0.29 -3.70 -4.26
N PRO A 72 -0.04 -4.97 -4.51
CA PRO A 72 -1.35 -5.49 -4.19
C PRO A 72 -1.66 -5.40 -2.69
N LEU A 73 -2.93 -5.21 -2.37
CA LEU A 73 -3.44 -5.23 -0.99
C LEU A 73 -4.11 -6.58 -0.70
N TYR A 74 -4.17 -6.97 0.58
CA TYR A 74 -4.79 -8.22 1.02
C TYR A 74 -5.75 -7.95 2.18
N ILE A 75 -6.97 -8.47 2.07
CA ILE A 75 -8.05 -8.21 3.03
C ILE A 75 -8.71 -9.55 3.38
N GLU A 76 -8.57 -10.02 4.61
CA GLU A 76 -9.04 -11.35 5.02
C GLU A 76 -10.58 -11.49 5.03
N ASN A 77 -11.29 -10.41 5.35
CA ASN A 77 -12.75 -10.38 5.41
C ASN A 77 -13.31 -9.63 4.20
N GLY A 78 -13.19 -10.22 3.01
CA GLY A 78 -13.81 -9.72 1.79
C GLY A 78 -15.27 -10.17 1.63
N PRO A 79 -15.89 -9.89 0.46
CA PRO A 79 -17.26 -10.28 0.15
C PRO A 79 -17.50 -11.78 0.34
N GLY A 80 -18.57 -12.13 1.04
CA GLY A 80 -18.89 -13.53 1.37
C GLY A 80 -17.99 -14.17 2.44
N GLY A 81 -17.17 -13.37 3.12
CA GLY A 81 -16.26 -13.83 4.18
C GLY A 81 -14.95 -14.45 3.66
N ALA A 82 -14.72 -14.41 2.35
CA ALA A 82 -13.47 -14.88 1.75
C ALA A 82 -12.42 -13.77 1.73
N ALA A 83 -11.16 -14.13 1.96
CA ALA A 83 -10.06 -13.21 1.77
C ALA A 83 -9.95 -12.78 0.31
N MET A 84 -9.54 -11.53 0.07
CA MET A 84 -9.39 -10.98 -1.26
C MET A 84 -8.08 -10.22 -1.44
N ILE A 85 -7.61 -10.18 -2.68
CA ILE A 85 -6.47 -9.39 -3.13
C ILE A 85 -7.01 -8.22 -3.96
N ILE A 86 -6.60 -7.00 -3.67
CA ILE A 86 -6.87 -5.84 -4.51
C ILE A 86 -5.64 -5.56 -5.37
N ALA A 87 -5.82 -5.56 -6.68
CA ALA A 87 -4.79 -5.18 -7.65
C ALA A 87 -5.29 -4.03 -8.52
N VAL A 88 -4.44 -3.01 -8.71
CA VAL A 88 -4.71 -1.86 -9.56
C VAL A 88 -3.68 -1.75 -10.67
N THR A 89 -4.05 -1.16 -11.80
CA THR A 89 -3.18 -1.10 -12.98
C THR A 89 -3.06 0.29 -13.58
N GLU A 90 -1.97 0.49 -14.30
CA GLU A 90 -1.73 1.65 -15.16
C GLU A 90 -2.78 1.83 -16.26
N SER A 91 -3.64 0.83 -16.49
CA SER A 91 -4.81 0.92 -17.38
C SER A 91 -6.08 1.39 -16.67
N ASN A 92 -5.97 1.91 -15.44
CA ASN A 92 -7.07 2.33 -14.58
C ASN A 92 -8.07 1.22 -14.25
N ASN A 93 -7.63 -0.04 -14.30
CA ASN A 93 -8.41 -1.17 -13.83
C ASN A 93 -8.12 -1.44 -12.35
N ILE A 94 -9.16 -1.77 -11.60
CA ILE A 94 -9.11 -2.24 -10.23
C ILE A 94 -9.79 -3.61 -10.21
N TYR A 95 -9.12 -4.58 -9.61
CA TYR A 95 -9.60 -5.95 -9.47
C TYR A 95 -9.62 -6.32 -7.99
N ALA A 96 -10.75 -6.84 -7.51
CA ALA A 96 -10.77 -7.67 -6.31
C ALA A 96 -10.77 -9.13 -6.76
N LEU A 97 -9.75 -9.86 -6.35
CA LEU A 97 -9.57 -11.27 -6.64
C LEU A 97 -9.79 -12.08 -5.38
N ASN A 98 -10.44 -13.24 -5.48
CA ASN A 98 -10.50 -14.20 -4.39
C ASN A 98 -9.07 -14.65 -4.06
N ALA A 99 -8.64 -14.51 -2.80
CA ALA A 99 -7.24 -14.76 -2.45
C ALA A 99 -6.85 -16.25 -2.47
N THR A 100 -7.82 -17.17 -2.50
CA THR A 100 -7.58 -18.60 -2.64
C THR A 100 -7.53 -19.04 -4.09
N THR A 101 -8.45 -18.56 -4.93
CA THR A 101 -8.59 -19.05 -6.31
C THR A 101 -8.03 -18.12 -7.37
N GLY A 102 -7.79 -16.85 -7.04
CA GLY A 102 -7.41 -15.79 -7.98
C GLY A 102 -8.55 -15.24 -8.83
N LEU A 103 -9.73 -15.87 -8.80
CA LEU A 103 -10.87 -15.46 -9.61
C LEU A 103 -11.38 -14.07 -9.21
N VAL A 104 -11.79 -13.29 -10.21
CA VAL A 104 -12.34 -11.94 -10.02
C VAL A 104 -13.66 -12.03 -9.23
N ILE A 105 -13.69 -11.38 -8.06
CA ILE A 105 -14.90 -11.12 -7.28
C ILE A 105 -15.64 -9.94 -7.92
N TRP A 106 -14.93 -8.83 -8.14
CA TRP A 106 -15.42 -7.68 -8.88
C TRP A 106 -14.27 -6.99 -9.61
N GLN A 107 -14.59 -6.26 -10.67
CA GLN A 107 -13.64 -5.42 -11.40
C GLN A 107 -14.28 -4.07 -11.73
N ARG A 108 -13.44 -3.03 -11.80
CA ARG A 108 -13.85 -1.67 -12.15
C ARG A 108 -12.80 -1.01 -13.01
N ASN A 109 -13.22 -0.34 -14.08
CA ASN A 109 -12.40 0.64 -14.77
C ASN A 109 -12.93 2.05 -14.41
N VAL A 110 -12.05 2.96 -14.00
CA VAL A 110 -12.44 4.32 -13.57
C VAL A 110 -12.31 5.38 -14.67
N GLY A 111 -11.79 5.01 -15.85
CA GLY A 111 -11.66 5.90 -17.00
C GLY A 111 -10.46 5.55 -17.87
N PRO A 112 -10.34 6.16 -19.06
CA PRO A 112 -9.21 5.93 -19.94
C PRO A 112 -7.90 6.41 -19.28
N PRO A 113 -6.82 5.62 -19.32
CA PRO A 113 -5.52 6.06 -18.84
C PRO A 113 -4.84 6.98 -19.85
N VAL A 114 -3.88 7.78 -19.38
CA VAL A 114 -3.12 8.69 -20.23
C VAL A 114 -2.06 7.92 -21.02
N THR A 115 -2.16 7.93 -22.35
CA THR A 115 -1.21 7.20 -23.21
C THR A 115 -0.19 8.09 -23.91
N SER A 116 -0.52 9.38 -24.08
CA SER A 116 0.29 10.36 -24.80
C SER A 116 -0.03 11.79 -24.37
N GLY A 117 0.77 12.77 -24.80
CA GLY A 117 0.53 14.20 -24.55
C GLY A 117 0.98 14.70 -23.18
N LEU A 118 1.75 13.90 -22.43
CA LEU A 118 2.53 14.37 -21.28
C LEU A 118 3.85 14.98 -21.76
N PRO A 119 4.39 16.00 -21.07
CA PRO A 119 5.61 16.70 -21.48
C PRO A 119 6.88 15.84 -21.36
N CYS A 120 6.88 14.86 -20.45
CA CYS A 120 7.91 13.83 -20.29
C CYS A 120 7.34 12.67 -19.45
N GLY A 121 8.21 11.78 -18.97
CA GLY A 121 7.83 10.59 -18.22
C GLY A 121 8.18 9.29 -18.94
N ASN A 122 8.06 8.18 -18.23
CA ASN A 122 8.42 6.85 -18.70
C ASN A 122 7.35 5.79 -18.42
N ILE A 123 6.14 6.22 -18.09
CA ILE A 123 5.00 5.35 -17.82
C ILE A 123 3.97 5.63 -18.91
N SER A 124 3.62 4.61 -19.68
CA SER A 124 2.56 4.64 -20.70
C SER A 124 1.97 3.23 -20.88
N PRO A 125 0.65 3.04 -20.75
CA PRO A 125 -0.31 4.02 -20.21
C PRO A 125 0.08 4.48 -18.79
N LEU A 126 -0.32 5.69 -18.40
CA LEU A 126 -0.23 6.23 -17.04
C LEU A 126 -1.64 6.30 -16.45
N GLY A 127 -1.86 5.57 -15.37
CA GLY A 127 -3.16 5.43 -14.71
C GLY A 127 -3.03 5.42 -13.20
N ILE A 128 -3.36 4.29 -12.56
CA ILE A 128 -3.15 4.08 -11.13
C ILE A 128 -1.74 3.52 -10.94
N THR A 129 -0.83 4.34 -10.43
CA THR A 129 0.58 3.98 -10.23
C THR A 129 0.90 3.68 -8.77
N GLY A 130 0.54 4.59 -7.86
CA GLY A 130 0.80 4.43 -6.43
C GLY A 130 -0.06 3.35 -5.79
N THR A 131 0.48 2.71 -4.76
CA THR A 131 -0.25 1.71 -3.96
C THR A 131 -1.46 2.36 -3.26
N PRO A 132 -2.68 1.81 -3.43
CA PRO A 132 -3.87 2.26 -2.72
C PRO A 132 -3.76 2.10 -1.20
N VAL A 133 -4.68 2.72 -0.46
CA VAL A 133 -4.87 2.48 0.98
C VAL A 133 -6.33 2.10 1.28
N VAL A 134 -6.53 1.14 2.16
CA VAL A 134 -7.85 0.70 2.62
C VAL A 134 -8.07 1.14 4.07
N ASP A 135 -9.19 1.83 4.30
CA ASP A 135 -9.77 1.96 5.63
C ASP A 135 -10.73 0.79 5.90
N LEU A 136 -10.34 -0.11 6.79
CA LEU A 136 -11.17 -1.26 7.14
C LEU A 136 -12.44 -0.85 7.90
N ALA A 137 -12.42 0.26 8.64
CA ALA A 137 -13.56 0.69 9.44
C ALA A 137 -14.74 1.16 8.57
N SER A 138 -14.46 2.00 7.56
CA SER A 138 -15.46 2.44 6.58
C SER A 138 -15.60 1.52 5.37
N ARG A 139 -14.77 0.47 5.26
CA ARG A 139 -14.68 -0.41 4.06
C ARG A 139 -14.41 0.39 2.79
N SER A 140 -13.53 1.37 2.85
CA SER A 140 -13.21 2.27 1.74
C SER A 140 -11.79 2.04 1.21
N LEU A 141 -11.66 1.93 -0.10
CA LEU A 141 -10.42 1.86 -0.86
C LEU A 141 -10.13 3.23 -1.48
N PHE A 142 -8.98 3.81 -1.19
CA PHE A 142 -8.55 5.11 -1.71
C PHE A 142 -7.32 4.96 -2.60
N PHE A 143 -7.30 5.67 -3.72
CA PHE A 143 -6.20 5.69 -4.69
C PHE A 143 -6.25 6.96 -5.53
N ASP A 144 -5.13 7.32 -6.14
CA ASP A 144 -5.09 8.28 -7.23
C ASP A 144 -5.19 7.55 -8.59
N ALA A 145 -5.85 8.19 -9.56
CA ALA A 145 -5.79 7.75 -10.95
C ALA A 145 -5.60 8.95 -11.86
N MET A 146 -4.66 8.85 -12.80
CA MET A 146 -4.58 9.80 -13.91
C MET A 146 -5.57 9.40 -15.01
N ILE A 147 -6.52 10.29 -15.31
CA ILE A 147 -7.56 10.08 -16.31
C ILE A 147 -7.29 10.95 -17.54
N ASP A 148 -7.35 10.35 -18.73
CA ASP A 148 -7.24 11.05 -19.99
C ASP A 148 -8.58 11.69 -20.41
N GLY A 149 -8.49 12.74 -21.23
CA GLY A 149 -9.64 13.51 -21.69
C GLY A 149 -9.21 14.83 -22.32
N ALA A 150 -10.15 15.76 -22.49
CA ALA A 150 -9.85 17.11 -22.98
C ALA A 150 -8.80 17.82 -22.11
N THR A 151 -8.82 17.55 -20.81
CA THR A 151 -7.75 17.89 -19.88
C THR A 151 -7.40 16.62 -19.11
N LYS A 152 -6.11 16.26 -19.11
CA LYS A 152 -5.57 15.16 -18.31
C LYS A 152 -5.57 15.56 -16.85
N LYS A 153 -6.15 14.73 -16.00
CA LYS A 153 -6.36 15.07 -14.59
C LYS A 153 -6.09 13.89 -13.67
N HIS A 154 -5.46 14.18 -12.54
CA HIS A 154 -5.42 13.34 -11.37
C HIS A 154 -6.73 13.47 -10.60
N PHE A 155 -7.25 12.33 -10.16
CA PHE A 155 -8.42 12.24 -9.32
C PHE A 155 -8.12 11.31 -8.15
N ILE A 156 -8.41 11.77 -6.94
CA ILE A 156 -8.39 10.89 -5.76
C ILE A 156 -9.76 10.23 -5.70
N TYR A 157 -9.79 8.91 -5.72
CA TYR A 157 -11.00 8.11 -5.65
C TYR A 157 -11.21 7.53 -4.24
N SER A 158 -12.47 7.24 -3.94
CA SER A 158 -12.86 6.31 -2.89
C SER A 158 -13.88 5.32 -3.46
N LEU A 159 -13.58 4.03 -3.36
CA LEU A 159 -14.49 2.96 -3.70
C LEU A 159 -14.86 2.19 -2.43
N ASN A 160 -16.08 1.67 -2.36
CA ASN A 160 -16.41 0.62 -1.41
C ASN A 160 -15.59 -0.63 -1.77
N VAL A 161 -14.75 -1.10 -0.84
CA VAL A 161 -13.77 -2.17 -1.08
C VAL A 161 -14.43 -3.53 -1.36
N ASP A 162 -15.68 -3.72 -0.91
CA ASP A 162 -16.43 -4.96 -1.10
C ASP A 162 -17.14 -5.05 -2.45
N THR A 163 -17.49 -3.92 -3.05
CA THR A 163 -18.36 -3.89 -4.24
C THR A 163 -17.71 -3.21 -5.45
N GLY A 164 -16.63 -2.45 -5.25
CA GLY A 164 -16.01 -1.62 -6.27
C GLY A 164 -16.84 -0.40 -6.68
N ALA A 165 -17.95 -0.12 -5.99
CA ALA A 165 -18.79 1.04 -6.25
C ALA A 165 -18.12 2.32 -5.72
N THR A 166 -18.23 3.43 -6.44
CA THR A 166 -17.72 4.73 -5.98
C THR A 166 -18.53 5.22 -4.79
N ASN A 167 -17.83 5.61 -3.72
CA ASN A 167 -18.47 6.17 -2.53
C ASN A 167 -19.05 7.55 -2.82
N ALA A 168 -20.14 7.91 -2.14
CA ALA A 168 -20.80 9.19 -2.33
C ALA A 168 -19.84 10.37 -2.07
N GLY A 169 -19.90 11.40 -2.93
CA GLY A 169 -19.03 12.59 -2.83
C GLY A 169 -17.65 12.44 -3.48
N TRP A 170 -17.32 11.27 -4.02
CA TRP A 170 -16.06 11.00 -4.74
C TRP A 170 -16.30 10.86 -6.25
N PRO A 171 -15.26 11.04 -7.11
CA PRO A 171 -13.87 11.40 -6.79
C PRO A 171 -13.63 12.90 -6.52
N VAL A 172 -12.46 13.22 -5.98
CA VAL A 172 -11.94 14.59 -5.86
C VAL A 172 -11.13 14.94 -7.11
N ASP A 173 -11.52 15.99 -7.82
CA ASP A 173 -10.71 16.60 -8.89
C ASP A 173 -9.58 17.43 -8.27
N VAL A 174 -8.35 16.92 -8.38
CA VAL A 174 -7.19 17.55 -7.74
C VAL A 174 -6.88 18.89 -8.40
N ASN A 175 -7.07 19.04 -9.71
CA ASN A 175 -6.87 20.33 -10.39
C ASN A 175 -7.86 21.40 -9.95
N ALA A 176 -9.08 21.02 -9.55
CA ALA A 176 -10.14 21.96 -9.18
C ALA A 176 -10.09 22.36 -7.70
N THR A 177 -9.53 21.51 -6.84
CA THR A 177 -9.47 21.71 -5.38
C THR A 177 -8.11 22.22 -4.95
N ALA A 178 -7.07 21.57 -5.49
CA ALA A 178 -5.66 21.90 -5.68
C ALA A 178 -5.14 23.35 -5.58
N THR A 179 -5.24 24.17 -4.52
CA THR A 179 -4.53 25.47 -4.43
C THR A 179 -3.79 25.76 -3.11
N TYR A 180 -2.55 26.25 -3.21
CA TYR A 180 -1.73 26.73 -2.08
C TYR A 180 -0.99 28.02 -2.44
N ASN A 181 -1.09 29.07 -1.61
CA ASN A 181 -0.44 30.38 -1.82
C ASN A 181 -0.64 30.98 -3.23
N GLY A 182 -1.84 30.79 -3.81
CA GLY A 182 -2.17 31.27 -5.16
C GLY A 182 -1.60 30.43 -6.30
N MET A 183 -0.90 29.33 -6.01
CA MET A 183 -0.50 28.32 -6.99
C MET A 183 -1.53 27.21 -7.05
N THR A 184 -1.96 26.86 -8.25
CA THR A 184 -2.91 25.77 -8.48
C THR A 184 -2.20 24.52 -8.98
N PHE A 185 -2.60 23.35 -8.47
CA PHE A 185 -2.12 22.05 -8.91
C PHE A 185 -2.35 21.85 -10.42
N THR A 186 -1.35 21.34 -11.13
CA THR A 186 -1.41 21.10 -12.56
C THR A 186 -1.03 19.66 -12.88
N SER A 187 -2.03 18.81 -13.12
CA SER A 187 -1.81 17.38 -13.44
C SER A 187 -0.85 17.13 -14.60
N LEU A 188 -0.80 18.00 -15.60
CA LEU A 188 0.02 17.78 -16.80
C LEU A 188 1.52 17.65 -16.53
N VAL A 189 2.01 18.25 -15.44
CA VAL A 189 3.45 18.26 -15.08
C VAL A 189 3.72 17.45 -13.81
N GLN A 190 2.69 16.85 -13.22
CA GLN A 190 2.75 16.16 -11.94
C GLN A 190 2.49 14.67 -12.15
N ASN A 191 3.13 13.84 -11.32
CA ASN A 191 2.98 12.41 -11.35
C ASN A 191 2.85 11.87 -9.93
N GLU A 192 1.89 10.97 -9.75
CA GLU A 192 1.68 10.21 -8.53
C GLU A 192 2.41 8.87 -8.69
N ARG A 193 3.31 8.53 -7.76
CA ARG A 193 3.98 7.21 -7.76
C ARG A 193 4.11 6.61 -6.36
N GLY A 194 3.79 7.38 -5.34
CA GLY A 194 4.02 7.03 -3.96
C GLY A 194 2.75 6.46 -3.36
N GLY A 195 2.81 5.26 -2.78
CA GLY A 195 1.65 4.69 -2.11
C GLY A 195 0.98 5.68 -1.14
N LEU A 196 -0.35 5.68 -1.11
CA LEU A 196 -1.13 6.60 -0.29
C LEU A 196 -0.95 6.27 1.21
N ALA A 197 -1.22 7.25 2.07
CA ALA A 197 -1.23 7.06 3.52
C ALA A 197 -2.57 7.49 4.10
N LEU A 198 -3.09 6.75 5.07
CA LEU A 198 -4.27 7.13 5.82
C LEU A 198 -3.89 7.36 7.28
N VAL A 199 -4.07 8.58 7.77
CA VAL A 199 -3.75 8.94 9.16
C VAL A 199 -4.90 9.77 9.73
N ASN A 200 -5.47 9.32 10.85
CA ASN A 200 -6.53 10.02 11.57
C ASN A 200 -7.72 10.45 10.70
N GLY A 201 -8.16 9.58 9.77
CA GLY A 201 -9.30 9.85 8.89
C GLY A 201 -8.98 10.82 7.73
N ILE A 202 -7.71 11.08 7.45
CA ILE A 202 -7.26 11.88 6.32
C ILE A 202 -6.41 11.01 5.41
N VAL A 203 -6.81 10.86 4.16
CA VAL A 203 -5.99 10.22 3.13
C VAL A 203 -5.04 11.25 2.53
N TYR A 204 -3.75 10.92 2.53
CA TYR A 204 -2.68 11.74 1.98
C TYR A 204 -2.15 11.12 0.70
N VAL A 205 -2.01 11.97 -0.32
CA VAL A 205 -1.49 11.61 -1.63
C VAL A 205 -0.39 12.60 -1.98
N ALA A 206 0.71 12.12 -2.55
CA ALA A 206 1.88 12.93 -2.86
C ALA A 206 2.21 12.89 -4.35
N TRP A 207 2.47 14.07 -4.92
CA TRP A 207 2.88 14.23 -6.32
C TRP A 207 4.22 14.95 -6.41
N SER A 208 4.96 14.62 -7.47
CA SER A 208 6.17 15.32 -7.91
C SER A 208 6.20 15.38 -9.43
N GLY A 209 7.29 15.87 -10.01
CA GLY A 209 7.48 15.85 -11.47
C GLY A 209 7.51 14.44 -12.06
N HIS A 210 7.20 14.35 -13.36
CA HIS A 210 7.45 13.15 -14.14
C HIS A 210 8.97 12.86 -14.26
N LEU A 211 9.33 11.63 -14.65
CA LEU A 211 10.73 11.33 -14.98
C LEU A 211 11.25 12.30 -16.05
N GLY A 212 12.30 13.04 -15.70
CA GLY A 212 12.89 14.08 -16.55
C GLY A 212 12.60 15.51 -16.08
N ASP A 213 11.83 15.67 -15.00
CA ASP A 213 11.63 16.95 -14.29
C ASP A 213 11.17 18.08 -15.24
N CYS A 214 10.28 17.73 -16.18
CA CYS A 214 9.83 18.65 -17.21
C CYS A 214 8.70 19.57 -16.75
N GLY A 215 8.70 20.78 -17.29
CA GLY A 215 7.72 21.81 -16.93
C GLY A 215 7.97 22.41 -15.55
N SER A 216 7.06 23.26 -15.10
CA SER A 216 7.14 23.92 -13.80
C SER A 216 6.29 23.17 -12.78
N PHE A 217 6.75 21.99 -12.39
CA PHE A 217 6.11 21.22 -11.32
C PHE A 217 6.56 21.70 -9.94
N HIS A 218 5.75 21.41 -8.92
CA HIS A 218 6.04 21.65 -7.51
C HIS A 218 5.75 20.38 -6.70
N GLY A 219 6.42 20.15 -5.57
CA GLY A 219 6.01 19.08 -4.67
C GLY A 219 4.63 19.36 -4.09
N TRP A 220 3.73 18.37 -4.11
CA TRP A 220 2.43 18.47 -3.46
C TRP A 220 2.20 17.30 -2.53
N VAL A 221 1.65 17.60 -1.35
CA VAL A 221 0.94 16.61 -0.53
C VAL A 221 -0.47 17.14 -0.30
N VAL A 222 -1.47 16.41 -0.77
CA VAL A 222 -2.89 16.74 -0.57
C VAL A 222 -3.47 15.75 0.42
N GLY A 223 -4.09 16.29 1.47
CA GLY A 223 -4.86 15.55 2.46
C GLY A 223 -6.36 15.73 2.21
N VAL A 224 -7.11 14.62 2.14
CA VAL A 224 -8.57 14.64 1.99
C VAL A 224 -9.21 13.94 3.18
N ASN A 225 -10.15 14.59 3.86
CA ASN A 225 -10.92 13.95 4.92
C ASN A 225 -11.83 12.87 4.33
N ILE A 226 -11.72 11.62 4.81
CA ILE A 226 -12.43 10.48 4.20
C ILE A 226 -13.95 10.59 4.30
N ASN A 227 -14.47 11.35 5.28
CA ASN A 227 -15.90 11.57 5.50
C ASN A 227 -16.40 12.86 4.84
N ASN A 228 -15.50 13.73 4.40
CA ASN A 228 -15.86 14.99 3.76
C ASN A 228 -14.85 15.34 2.65
N PRO A 229 -14.96 14.70 1.47
CA PRO A 229 -14.03 14.89 0.37
C PRO A 229 -14.05 16.31 -0.23
N SER A 230 -15.07 17.13 0.11
CA SER A 230 -15.12 18.54 -0.30
C SER A 230 -14.08 19.42 0.42
N MET A 231 -13.51 18.94 1.53
CA MET A 231 -12.46 19.63 2.29
C MET A 231 -11.09 19.00 2.01
N ALA A 232 -10.58 19.18 0.79
CA ALA A 232 -9.17 18.92 0.50
C ALA A 232 -8.31 20.03 1.10
N ALA A 233 -7.27 19.66 1.83
CA ALA A 233 -6.28 20.57 2.40
C ALA A 233 -4.90 20.20 1.83
N GLU A 234 -4.06 21.20 1.59
CA GLU A 234 -2.88 20.99 0.75
C GLU A 234 -1.66 21.65 1.33
N PHE A 235 -0.53 20.99 1.10
CA PHE A 235 0.78 21.46 1.49
C PHE A 235 1.64 21.53 0.22
N GLY A 236 1.92 22.77 -0.24
CA GLY A 236 2.89 23.05 -1.29
C GLY A 236 4.23 23.48 -0.67
N ASP A 237 5.35 23.07 -1.28
CA ASP A 237 6.72 23.12 -0.74
C ASP A 237 7.06 24.17 0.35
N MET A 238 7.33 23.68 1.57
CA MET A 238 8.64 23.76 2.26
C MET A 238 8.74 22.67 3.34
N ALA A 239 9.52 21.64 3.07
CA ALA A 239 10.27 20.91 4.10
C ALA A 239 11.74 20.82 3.66
N VAL A 240 12.46 21.95 3.74
CA VAL A 240 13.89 21.87 4.00
C VAL A 240 14.02 21.45 5.46
N LEU A 241 14.09 20.15 5.72
CA LEU A 241 14.74 19.70 6.94
C LEU A 241 16.23 20.04 6.77
N PRO A 242 16.88 20.76 7.70
CA PRO A 242 18.31 20.94 7.65
C PRO A 242 18.96 19.59 7.95
N VAL A 243 19.17 18.78 6.93
CA VAL A 243 20.09 17.65 7.00
C VAL A 243 20.89 17.66 5.70
N MET A 244 22.18 17.99 5.81
CA MET A 244 23.15 17.70 4.77
C MET A 244 23.05 16.22 4.41
N VAL A 245 22.72 15.89 3.16
CA VAL A 245 22.86 14.52 2.65
C VAL A 245 23.65 14.58 1.33
N PRO A 246 24.75 13.80 1.17
CA PRO A 246 25.62 13.89 0.01
C PRO A 246 24.94 13.36 -1.26
N THR A 247 25.28 13.96 -2.40
CA THR A 247 24.83 13.54 -3.74
C THR A 247 25.11 12.07 -4.03
N CYS A 248 24.09 11.31 -4.46
CA CYS A 248 24.25 9.97 -5.04
C CYS A 248 23.75 9.96 -6.49
N SER A 249 24.65 9.61 -7.42
CA SER A 249 24.36 9.40 -8.86
C SER A 249 24.28 7.90 -9.14
N SER A 250 23.33 7.43 -9.97
CA SER A 250 23.18 6.02 -10.35
C SER A 250 23.35 5.82 -11.86
N SER A 251 24.25 4.90 -12.25
CA SER A 251 24.44 4.40 -13.62
C SER A 251 23.78 3.03 -13.85
N ARG A 252 23.47 2.74 -15.12
CA ARG A 252 22.54 1.73 -15.70
C ARG A 252 22.78 0.22 -15.44
N ALA A 253 21.64 -0.49 -15.58
CA ALA A 253 21.37 -1.81 -16.22
C ALA A 253 21.75 -3.12 -15.52
N THR A 254 20.77 -4.05 -15.36
CA THR A 254 20.98 -5.52 -15.41
C THR A 254 19.72 -6.27 -15.86
N ARG A 255 19.96 -7.35 -16.62
CA ARG A 255 19.06 -8.27 -17.32
C ARG A 255 18.36 -9.26 -16.35
N LEU A 256 17.11 -9.63 -16.62
CA LEU A 256 16.32 -10.59 -15.84
C LEU A 256 16.62 -12.06 -16.23
N THR A 257 16.95 -12.90 -15.24
CA THR A 257 16.69 -14.35 -15.26
C THR A 257 16.04 -14.79 -13.95
N ARG A 258 15.30 -15.91 -14.01
CA ARG A 258 14.08 -16.21 -13.24
C ARG A 258 14.33 -17.21 -12.11
N ALA A 259 13.96 -16.87 -10.88
CA ALA A 259 13.32 -17.73 -9.87
C ALA A 259 13.04 -16.92 -8.58
N ALA A 260 11.96 -17.27 -7.88
CA ALA A 260 11.43 -16.65 -6.64
C ALA A 260 10.63 -15.34 -6.81
N PHE A 261 9.31 -15.47 -6.96
CA PHE A 261 8.37 -14.44 -6.52
C PHE A 261 8.33 -14.51 -4.99
N GLY A 262 8.88 -13.48 -4.34
CA GLY A 262 9.00 -13.40 -2.89
C GLY A 262 10.12 -12.46 -2.45
N ALA A 263 10.33 -11.38 -3.19
CA ALA A 263 11.09 -10.17 -2.86
C ALA A 263 11.32 -9.42 -4.18
N ALA A 264 10.49 -8.44 -4.49
CA ALA A 264 10.94 -7.38 -5.37
C ALA A 264 11.94 -6.53 -4.56
N VAL A 265 13.20 -6.95 -4.52
CA VAL A 265 14.27 -6.05 -4.06
C VAL A 265 14.41 -4.97 -5.14
N LYS A 266 13.74 -3.84 -4.95
CA LYS A 266 14.18 -2.58 -5.55
C LYS A 266 15.64 -2.41 -5.13
N PRO A 267 16.59 -2.14 -6.04
CA PRO A 267 18.00 -2.06 -5.67
C PRO A 267 18.14 -1.09 -4.49
N SER A 268 18.60 -1.61 -3.36
CA SER A 268 18.91 -0.80 -2.20
C SER A 268 20.08 0.10 -2.57
N SER A 269 19.87 1.40 -2.55
CA SER A 269 20.94 2.39 -2.57
C SER A 269 21.72 2.28 -1.25
N ALA A 270 22.70 1.38 -1.20
CA ALA A 270 23.62 1.29 -0.08
C ALA A 270 24.55 2.52 -0.08
N CYS A 271 24.24 3.53 0.74
CA CYS A 271 25.17 4.61 1.06
C CYS A 271 26.26 4.04 1.98
N LYS A 272 27.50 3.91 1.49
CA LYS A 272 28.66 3.65 2.35
C LYS A 272 29.15 4.97 2.96
N PRO A 273 29.28 5.09 4.29
CA PRO A 273 29.89 6.26 4.90
C PRO A 273 31.36 6.40 4.49
N GLY A 274 31.75 7.60 4.08
CA GLY A 274 33.15 7.99 3.88
C GLY A 274 33.93 7.91 5.19
N ARG A 275 35.16 7.40 5.11
CA ARG A 275 36.08 7.17 6.23
C ARG A 275 36.64 8.49 6.81
N SER A 276 36.57 8.65 8.14
CA SER A 276 37.55 9.30 9.04
C SER A 276 36.92 9.37 10.45
N GLY A 277 37.53 9.06 11.60
CA GLY A 277 38.76 8.40 12.03
C GLY A 277 38.63 8.14 13.55
N LEU A 278 39.18 7.01 14.03
CA LEU A 278 39.62 6.63 15.39
C LEU A 278 38.79 7.03 16.64
N VAL A 279 38.23 6.05 17.36
CA VAL A 279 38.66 5.59 18.74
C VAL A 279 38.08 4.17 19.04
N SER A 280 39.01 3.22 19.22
CA SER A 280 39.10 1.92 19.97
C SER A 280 37.99 0.82 20.08
N PRO A 281 38.38 -0.49 20.12
CA PRO A 281 37.52 -1.71 20.12
C PRO A 281 37.39 -2.32 21.55
N PRO A 282 36.98 -3.60 21.82
CA PRO A 282 36.12 -4.62 21.17
C PRO A 282 34.99 -5.13 22.12
N ILE A 283 34.19 -6.14 21.72
CA ILE A 283 34.03 -7.44 22.44
C ILE A 283 33.27 -8.41 21.52
N THR A 284 33.96 -9.51 21.21
CA THR A 284 33.49 -10.74 20.58
C THR A 284 32.51 -11.48 21.50
N GLY A 285 31.33 -11.85 20.98
CA GLY A 285 30.41 -12.81 21.60
C GLY A 285 30.37 -14.10 20.78
N ARG A 286 30.99 -15.16 21.29
CA ARG A 286 31.16 -16.48 20.66
C ARG A 286 29.95 -17.37 20.94
N LEU A 287 29.56 -18.17 19.94
CA LEU A 287 28.70 -19.34 20.11
C LEU A 287 29.20 -20.26 21.24
N ARG A 288 28.28 -20.71 22.09
CA ARG A 288 28.35 -22.02 22.76
C ARG A 288 26.99 -22.69 22.69
N THR A 289 27.00 -23.92 22.19
CA THR A 289 25.94 -24.90 22.34
C THR A 289 25.87 -25.34 23.81
N GLY A 290 24.65 -25.39 24.34
CA GLY A 290 24.26 -26.16 25.51
C GLY A 290 23.00 -26.93 25.13
#